data_AF-A0A261BZV1-F1
#
_entry.id   AF-A0A261BZV1-F1
#
_cell.length_a   1.000
_cell.length_b   1.000
_cell.length_c   1.000
_cell.angle_alpha   90.00
_cell.angle_beta   90.00
_cell.angle_gamma   90.00
#
_symmetry.space_group_name_H-M   'P 1'
#
loop_
_entity.id
_entity.type
_entity.pdbx_description
1 polymer ?
#
loop_
_entity_poly.entity_id
_entity_poly.type
_entity_poly.pdbx_seq_one_letter_code
_entity_poly.pdbx_strand_id
1 'polypeptide(L)'
;MISYCITAVLVLKTCRIVYKCKNFHINMNILFIGLFIQWFEAFLAKILVIPYQVGFLKIEDSKTVYISWWTSEIDEMIHVSNFFTILPLFLPGLLIWHYVYSMFIGVACVSIERRLRKNTKDTHWNGITVFCALYQFSICILDGKQSYSVYHCRLVLNPLLICTVAIFSVPSWKKEFIRWLPMVRKLRNEHVLNQNVLNHEDETKEYFQQLKNAWL
;
A
#
# COMPACT_ATOMS: atom_id res chain seq x y z
N MET A 1 3.83 9.59 -13.52
CA MET A 1 5.11 9.33 -12.82
C MET A 1 5.10 9.80 -11.37
N ILE A 2 4.67 11.03 -11.06
CA ILE A 2 4.69 11.59 -9.68
C ILE A 2 3.97 10.67 -8.67
N SER A 3 2.83 10.08 -9.04
CA SER A 3 2.11 9.12 -8.20
C SER A 3 2.93 7.89 -7.82
N TYR A 4 3.77 7.37 -8.71
CA TYR A 4 4.66 6.24 -8.45
C TYR A 4 5.79 6.60 -7.48
N CYS A 5 6.33 7.82 -7.59
CA CYS A 5 7.33 8.31 -6.64
C CYS A 5 6.73 8.46 -5.24
N ILE A 6 5.49 8.97 -5.14
CA ILE A 6 4.78 9.09 -3.87
C ILE A 6 4.52 7.71 -3.25
N THR A 7 4.06 6.73 -4.03
CA THR A 7 3.85 5.36 -3.52
C THR A 7 5.16 4.69 -3.12
N ALA A 8 6.24 4.87 -3.88
CA ALA A 8 7.57 4.39 -3.52
C ALA A 8 8.04 4.93 -2.16
N VAL A 9 7.88 6.24 -1.94
CA VAL A 9 8.23 6.88 -0.67
C VAL A 9 7.39 6.31 0.49
N LEU A 10 6.09 6.14 0.29
CA LEU A 10 5.20 5.57 1.31
C LEU A 10 5.55 4.11 1.63
N VAL A 11 5.85 3.30 0.62
CA VAL A 11 6.30 1.91 0.78
C VAL A 11 7.59 1.86 1.59
N LEU A 12 8.62 2.62 1.20
CA LEU A 12 9.89 2.67 1.91
C LEU A 12 9.75 3.13 3.36
N LYS A 13 8.87 4.11 3.63
CA LYS A 13 8.57 4.57 4.98
C LYS A 13 7.86 3.48 5.79
N THR A 14 6.93 2.75 5.20
CA THR A 14 6.25 1.64 5.85
C THR A 14 7.26 0.55 6.22
N CYS A 15 8.16 0.19 5.31
CA CYS A 15 9.27 -0.74 5.60
C CYS A 15 10.10 -0.29 6.80
N ARG A 16 10.43 1.01 6.87
CA ARG A 16 11.20 1.57 8.00
C ARG A 16 10.45 1.50 9.32
N ILE A 17 9.14 1.73 9.34
CA ILE A 17 8.29 1.61 10.54
C ILE A 17 8.23 0.15 10.99
N VAL A 18 8.00 -0.78 10.06
CA VAL A 18 7.97 -2.23 10.34
C VAL A 18 9.31 -2.69 10.93
N TYR A 19 10.43 -2.30 10.32
CA TYR A 19 11.77 -2.64 10.82
C TYR A 19 12.05 -2.09 12.22
N LYS A 20 11.61 -0.85 12.51
CA LYS A 20 11.80 -0.20 13.82
C LYS A 20 10.94 -0.85 14.91
N CYS A 21 9.72 -1.28 14.59
CA CYS A 21 8.83 -1.95 15.52
C CYS A 21 9.14 -3.47 15.56
N LYS A 22 10.20 -3.86 16.28
CA LYS A 22 10.58 -5.27 16.57
C LYS A 22 9.55 -6.08 17.39
N ASN A 23 8.28 -5.69 17.42
CA ASN A 23 7.26 -6.28 18.29
C ASN A 23 6.56 -7.52 17.70
N PHE A 24 6.92 -7.96 16.49
CA PHE A 24 6.23 -9.05 15.80
C PHE A 24 7.03 -10.36 15.72
N HIS A 25 6.28 -11.47 15.73
CA HIS A 25 6.78 -12.78 15.35
C HIS A 25 7.39 -12.74 13.95
N ILE A 26 8.51 -13.44 13.78
CA ILE A 26 9.27 -13.55 12.53
C ILE A 26 8.37 -13.84 11.31
N ASN A 27 7.35 -14.69 11.47
CA ASN A 27 6.45 -15.09 10.39
C ASN A 27 5.69 -13.92 9.74
N MET A 28 5.15 -13.00 10.56
CA MET A 28 4.43 -11.83 10.03
C MET A 28 5.38 -10.85 9.32
N ASN A 29 6.61 -10.67 9.83
CA ASN A 29 7.60 -9.82 9.18
C ASN A 29 8.01 -10.37 7.81
N ILE A 30 8.15 -11.69 7.66
CA ILE A 30 8.44 -12.34 6.38
C ILE A 30 7.31 -12.09 5.38
N LEU A 31 6.04 -12.26 5.78
CA LEU A 31 4.88 -11.99 4.92
C LEU A 31 4.85 -10.53 4.43
N PHE A 32 5.15 -9.57 5.31
CA PHE A 32 5.20 -8.16 4.93
C PHE A 32 6.36 -7.84 3.98
N ILE A 33 7.55 -8.39 4.22
CA ILE A 33 8.69 -8.23 3.31
C ILE A 33 8.35 -8.80 1.93
N GLY A 34 7.70 -9.97 1.87
CA GLY A 34 7.23 -10.57 0.61
C GLY A 34 6.26 -9.65 -0.15
N LEU A 35 5.29 -9.06 0.54
CA LEU A 35 4.35 -8.09 -0.05
C LEU A 35 5.05 -6.82 -0.58
N PHE A 36 6.14 -6.38 0.05
CA PHE A 36 6.92 -5.25 -0.43
C PHE A 36 7.77 -5.59 -1.67
N ILE A 37 8.36 -6.79 -1.72
CA ILE A 37 9.11 -7.26 -2.89
C ILE A 37 8.17 -7.35 -4.11
N GLN A 38 6.95 -7.83 -3.92
CA GLN A 38 5.93 -7.89 -4.98
C GLN A 38 5.64 -6.51 -5.60
N TRP A 39 5.60 -5.45 -4.79
CA TRP A 39 5.43 -4.10 -5.33
C TRP A 39 6.60 -3.69 -6.23
N PHE A 40 7.83 -4.06 -5.87
CA PHE A 40 9.01 -3.76 -6.67
C PHE A 40 9.00 -4.54 -8.00
N GLU A 41 8.55 -5.80 -8.00
CA GLU A 41 8.36 -6.59 -9.22
C GLU A 41 7.35 -5.93 -10.18
N ALA A 42 6.22 -5.45 -9.67
CA ALA A 42 5.23 -4.73 -10.47
C ALA A 42 5.76 -3.39 -11.01
N PHE A 43 6.55 -2.68 -10.19
CA PHE A 43 7.20 -1.43 -10.61
C PHE A 43 8.23 -1.67 -11.72
N LEU A 44 9.06 -2.71 -11.58
CA LEU A 44 10.05 -3.09 -12.58
C LEU A 44 9.37 -3.49 -13.90
N ALA A 45 8.33 -4.32 -13.84
CA ALA A 45 7.54 -4.71 -15.01
C ALA A 45 6.98 -3.49 -15.74
N LYS A 46 6.54 -2.47 -15.00
CA LYS A 46 6.02 -1.23 -15.59
C LYS A 46 7.12 -0.40 -16.26
N ILE A 47 8.31 -0.30 -15.68
CA ILE A 47 9.47 0.37 -16.32
C ILE A 47 9.80 -0.29 -17.65
N LEU A 48 9.80 -1.63 -17.72
CA LEU A 48 10.09 -2.37 -18.94
C LEU A 48 9.03 -2.16 -20.04
N VAL A 49 7.77 -1.97 -19.67
CA VAL A 49 6.65 -1.79 -20.62
C VAL A 49 6.51 -0.35 -21.13
N ILE A 50 6.89 0.66 -20.35
CA ILE A 50 6.74 2.08 -20.71
C ILE A 50 7.36 2.45 -22.07
N PRO A 51 8.59 2.03 -22.43
CA PRO A 51 9.18 2.33 -23.74
C PRO A 51 8.33 1.87 -24.93
N TYR A 52 7.65 0.73 -24.78
CA TYR A 52 6.75 0.17 -25.78
C TYR A 52 5.40 0.91 -25.81
N GLN A 53 4.94 1.42 -24.67
CA GLN A 53 3.70 2.20 -24.55
C GLN A 53 3.84 3.66 -25.01
N VAL A 54 5.04 4.22 -24.95
CA VAL A 54 5.33 5.56 -25.49
C VAL A 54 5.58 5.51 -27.01
N GLY A 55 5.79 4.29 -27.55
CA GLY A 55 6.14 4.09 -28.95
C GLY A 55 7.60 4.42 -29.28
N PHE A 56 8.46 4.53 -28.26
CA PHE A 56 9.91 4.71 -28.43
C PHE A 56 10.56 3.43 -28.96
N LEU A 57 10.14 2.28 -28.43
CA LEU A 57 10.47 0.96 -28.96
C LEU A 57 9.23 0.39 -29.64
N LYS A 58 9.35 0.10 -30.94
CA LYS A 58 8.32 -0.60 -31.71
C LYS A 58 8.80 -2.02 -31.99
N ILE A 59 7.87 -2.97 -31.94
CA ILE A 59 8.15 -4.35 -32.36
C ILE A 59 7.79 -4.44 -33.84
N GLU A 60 8.79 -4.75 -34.67
CA GLU A 60 8.64 -4.91 -36.13
C GLU A 60 7.87 -3.74 -36.78
N ASP A 61 7.28 -3.95 -37.97
CA ASP A 61 6.49 -2.97 -38.73
C ASP A 61 5.10 -2.70 -38.12
N SER A 62 4.99 -2.74 -36.79
CA SER A 62 3.75 -2.41 -36.09
C SER A 62 3.37 -0.95 -36.35
N LYS A 63 2.20 -0.74 -36.96
CA LYS A 63 1.62 0.59 -37.20
C LYS A 63 1.13 1.25 -35.90
N THR A 64 0.84 0.47 -34.87
CA THR A 64 0.23 0.93 -33.63
C THR A 64 1.18 0.79 -32.43
N VAL A 65 0.93 1.61 -31.41
CA VAL A 65 1.64 1.58 -30.13
C VAL A 65 1.14 0.38 -29.30
N TYR A 66 1.97 -0.17 -28.42
CA TYR A 66 1.56 -1.27 -27.57
C TYR A 66 0.51 -0.82 -26.54
N ILE A 67 -0.70 -1.36 -26.66
CA ILE A 67 -1.89 -0.91 -25.91
C ILE A 67 -2.43 -2.00 -24.99
N SER A 68 -2.60 -3.23 -25.47
CA SER A 68 -3.15 -4.35 -24.70
C SER A 68 -2.42 -5.66 -24.97
N TRP A 69 -2.54 -6.59 -24.02
CA TRP A 69 -1.98 -7.95 -24.12
C TRP A 69 -2.87 -8.88 -24.96
N TRP A 70 -4.11 -8.46 -25.26
CA TRP A 70 -5.09 -9.20 -26.04
C TRP A 70 -5.88 -8.21 -26.92
N THR A 71 -6.14 -8.59 -28.16
CA THR A 71 -7.05 -7.90 -29.08
C THR A 71 -7.96 -8.93 -29.74
N SER A 72 -9.21 -8.54 -30.02
CA SER A 72 -10.16 -9.37 -30.78
C SER A 72 -10.01 -9.16 -32.29
N GLU A 73 -9.30 -8.11 -32.70
CA GLU A 73 -9.11 -7.75 -34.11
C GLU A 73 -7.85 -8.41 -34.66
N ILE A 74 -8.01 -9.24 -35.69
CA ILE A 74 -6.90 -9.99 -36.31
C ILE A 74 -5.92 -9.02 -36.99
N ASP A 75 -6.42 -7.90 -37.52
CA ASP A 75 -5.62 -6.90 -38.23
C ASP A 75 -4.69 -6.09 -37.30
N GLU A 76 -4.98 -6.07 -36.00
CA GLU A 76 -4.13 -5.47 -34.96
C GLU A 76 -3.15 -6.47 -34.35
N MET A 77 -3.25 -7.77 -34.69
CA MET A 77 -2.36 -8.79 -34.14
C MET A 77 -0.96 -8.70 -34.78
N ILE A 78 0.05 -8.60 -33.92
CA ILE A 78 1.45 -8.56 -34.35
C ILE A 78 1.86 -9.97 -34.79
N HIS A 79 2.30 -10.12 -36.05
CA HIS A 79 2.79 -11.39 -36.57
C HIS A 79 4.24 -11.64 -36.14
N VAL A 80 4.43 -12.36 -35.05
CA VAL A 80 5.76 -12.57 -34.45
C VAL A 80 6.57 -13.60 -35.22
N SER A 81 7.64 -13.17 -35.88
CA SER A 81 8.58 -14.06 -36.60
C SER A 81 9.48 -14.87 -35.65
N ASN A 82 9.89 -14.28 -34.52
CA ASN A 82 10.84 -14.86 -33.57
C ASN A 82 10.45 -14.60 -32.11
N PHE A 83 10.53 -15.64 -31.26
CA PHE A 83 10.22 -15.54 -29.83
C PHE A 83 11.11 -14.54 -29.07
N PHE A 84 12.38 -14.42 -29.46
CA PHE A 84 13.32 -13.50 -28.80
C PHE A 84 12.94 -12.02 -28.96
N THR A 85 12.24 -11.68 -30.04
CA THR A 85 11.76 -10.31 -30.29
C THR A 85 10.64 -9.92 -29.33
N ILE A 86 9.82 -10.89 -28.90
CA ILE A 86 8.70 -10.65 -27.96
C ILE A 86 9.08 -10.84 -26.48
N LEU A 87 10.21 -11.48 -26.20
CA LEU A 87 10.72 -11.72 -24.84
C LEU A 87 10.68 -10.48 -23.92
N PRO A 88 11.07 -9.26 -24.39
CA PRO A 88 11.03 -8.05 -23.56
C PRO A 88 9.63 -7.62 -23.10
N LEU A 89 8.57 -8.08 -23.78
CA LEU A 89 7.17 -7.85 -23.42
C LEU A 89 6.54 -9.05 -22.71
N PHE A 90 7.04 -10.25 -23.00
CA PHE A 90 6.63 -11.46 -22.31
C PHE A 90 7.06 -11.45 -20.83
N LEU A 91 8.32 -11.07 -20.55
CA LEU A 91 8.87 -11.02 -19.19
C LEU A 91 8.10 -10.09 -18.24
N PRO A 92 7.78 -8.82 -18.60
CA PRO A 92 6.94 -7.99 -17.75
C PRO A 92 5.50 -8.50 -17.66
N GLY A 93 4.96 -9.16 -18.70
CA GLY A 93 3.67 -9.85 -18.63
C GLY A 93 3.67 -10.93 -17.54
N LEU A 94 4.70 -11.78 -17.52
CA LEU A 94 4.88 -12.82 -16.50
C LEU A 94 5.01 -12.20 -15.10
N LEU A 95 5.82 -11.16 -14.94
CA LEU A 95 5.97 -10.46 -13.65
C LEU A 95 4.66 -9.85 -13.16
N ILE A 96 3.84 -9.30 -14.06
CA ILE A 96 2.51 -8.75 -13.71
C ILE A 96 1.59 -9.88 -13.23
N TRP A 97 1.54 -11.02 -13.92
CA TRP A 97 0.74 -12.16 -13.49
C TRP A 97 1.23 -12.74 -12.16
N HIS A 98 2.54 -12.90 -12.00
CA HIS A 98 3.16 -13.32 -10.74
C HIS A 98 2.77 -12.40 -9.58
N TYR A 99 2.82 -11.08 -9.80
CA TYR A 99 2.38 -10.08 -8.82
C TYR A 99 0.91 -10.26 -8.43
N VAL A 100 0.01 -10.42 -9.41
CA VAL A 100 -1.43 -10.58 -9.15
C VAL A 100 -1.70 -11.82 -8.30
N TYR A 101 -1.15 -12.97 -8.68
CA TYR A 101 -1.34 -14.22 -7.93
C TYR A 101 -0.70 -14.15 -6.54
N SER A 102 0.49 -13.58 -6.42
CA SER A 102 1.21 -13.51 -5.15
C SER A 102 0.55 -12.54 -4.17
N MET A 103 -0.15 -11.51 -4.66
CA MET A 103 -0.99 -10.64 -3.84
C MET A 103 -2.19 -11.38 -3.25
N PHE A 104 -2.86 -12.21 -4.04
CA PHE A 104 -3.97 -13.05 -3.57
C PHE A 104 -3.53 -14.01 -2.47
N ILE A 105 -2.43 -14.73 -2.73
CA ILE A 105 -1.89 -15.70 -1.78
C ILE A 105 -1.41 -14.98 -0.52
N GLY A 106 -0.72 -13.86 -0.65
CA GLY A 106 -0.19 -13.09 0.49
C GLY A 106 -1.28 -12.63 1.47
N VAL A 107 -2.39 -12.07 0.95
CA VAL A 107 -3.51 -11.62 1.79
C VAL A 107 -4.26 -12.81 2.42
N ALA A 108 -4.40 -13.91 1.69
CA ALA A 108 -4.98 -15.15 2.23
C ALA A 108 -4.12 -15.71 3.38
N CYS A 109 -2.80 -15.78 3.21
CA CYS A 109 -1.87 -16.22 4.26
C CYS A 109 -1.96 -15.35 5.51
N VAL A 110 -1.99 -14.02 5.38
CA VAL A 110 -2.16 -13.09 6.53
C VAL A 110 -3.50 -13.33 7.23
N SER A 111 -4.57 -13.60 6.48
CA SER A 111 -5.90 -13.87 7.05
C SER A 111 -5.94 -15.19 7.82
N ILE A 112 -5.28 -16.23 7.29
CA ILE A 112 -5.16 -17.55 7.93
C ILE A 112 -4.31 -17.45 9.19
N GLU A 113 -3.14 -16.82 9.12
CA GLU A 113 -2.21 -16.61 10.25
C GLU A 113 -2.90 -15.93 11.44
N ARG A 114 -3.79 -14.98 11.16
CA ARG A 114 -4.58 -14.28 12.20
C ARG A 114 -5.73 -15.12 12.74
N ARG A 115 -6.34 -15.98 11.92
CA ARG A 115 -7.43 -16.88 12.35
C ARG A 115 -6.93 -18.05 13.19
N LEU A 116 -5.73 -18.55 12.89
CA LEU A 116 -5.09 -19.65 13.63
C LEU A 116 -4.60 -19.23 15.00
N ARG A 117 -4.29 -17.93 15.21
CA ARG A 117 -4.05 -17.37 16.54
C ARG A 117 -5.38 -17.22 17.29
N LYS A 118 -5.88 -18.35 17.79
CA LYS A 118 -7.21 -18.60 18.37
C LYS A 118 -7.56 -17.80 19.64
N ASN A 119 -6.76 -16.81 20.01
CA ASN A 119 -6.99 -15.98 21.19
C ASN A 119 -6.82 -14.52 20.80
N THR A 120 -7.70 -13.66 21.33
CA THR A 120 -7.63 -12.19 21.42
C THR A 120 -8.73 -11.46 20.64
N LYS A 121 -9.32 -10.48 21.33
CA LYS A 121 -10.48 -9.61 21.05
C LYS A 121 -10.46 -8.81 19.72
N ASP A 122 -9.64 -9.19 18.74
CA ASP A 122 -9.38 -8.43 17.51
C ASP A 122 -10.25 -8.86 16.31
N THR A 123 -11.47 -9.32 16.56
CA THR A 123 -12.40 -9.83 15.52
C THR A 123 -12.73 -8.80 14.44
N HIS A 124 -12.76 -7.51 14.79
CA HIS A 124 -12.99 -6.39 13.88
C HIS A 124 -11.95 -6.29 12.75
N TRP A 125 -10.68 -6.52 13.05
CA TRP A 125 -9.59 -6.35 12.07
C TRP A 125 -9.49 -7.54 11.10
N ASN A 126 -10.00 -8.71 11.49
CA ASN A 126 -10.11 -9.87 10.60
C ASN A 126 -11.14 -9.60 9.48
N GLY A 127 -12.23 -8.91 9.78
CA GLY A 127 -13.22 -8.50 8.79
C GLY A 127 -12.65 -7.54 7.75
N ILE A 128 -11.81 -6.58 8.18
CA ILE A 128 -11.16 -5.63 7.27
C ILE A 128 -10.19 -6.34 6.32
N THR A 129 -9.35 -7.26 6.82
CA THR A 129 -8.43 -8.01 5.95
C THR A 129 -9.18 -8.87 4.93
N VAL A 130 -10.26 -9.54 5.34
CA VAL A 130 -11.12 -10.34 4.45
C VAL A 130 -11.84 -9.45 3.44
N PHE A 131 -12.34 -8.29 3.84
CA PHE A 131 -12.96 -7.32 2.94
C PHE A 131 -11.97 -6.81 1.88
N CYS A 132 -10.72 -6.52 2.27
CA CYS A 132 -9.67 -6.14 1.33
C CYS A 132 -9.31 -7.28 0.35
N ALA A 133 -9.30 -8.54 0.81
CA ALA A 133 -9.09 -9.71 -0.05
C ALA A 133 -10.20 -9.87 -1.09
N LEU A 134 -11.46 -9.71 -0.66
CA LEU A 134 -12.63 -9.80 -1.53
C LEU A 134 -12.71 -8.62 -2.51
N TYR A 135 -12.29 -7.42 -2.09
CA TYR A 135 -12.17 -6.25 -2.97
C TYR A 135 -11.10 -6.47 -4.05
N GLN A 136 -9.95 -7.05 -3.70
CA GLN A 136 -8.93 -7.41 -4.69
C GLN A 136 -9.41 -8.50 -5.67
N PHE A 137 -10.20 -9.46 -5.17
CA PHE A 137 -10.77 -10.54 -5.99
C PHE A 137 -11.81 -10.03 -6.99
N SER A 138 -12.72 -9.17 -6.53
CA SER A 138 -13.73 -8.53 -7.39
C SER A 138 -13.11 -7.65 -8.47
N ILE A 139 -12.00 -6.95 -8.16
CA ILE A 139 -11.24 -6.20 -9.17
C ILE A 139 -10.63 -7.12 -10.24
N CYS A 140 -10.15 -8.31 -9.88
CA CYS A 140 -9.57 -9.24 -10.87
C CYS A 140 -10.62 -9.95 -11.72
N ILE A 141 -11.84 -10.18 -11.22
CA ILE A 141 -12.94 -10.75 -12.03
C ILE A 141 -13.40 -9.76 -13.13
N LEU A 142 -13.27 -8.46 -12.88
CA LEU A 142 -13.58 -7.42 -13.88
C LEU A 142 -12.55 -7.34 -15.03
N ASP A 143 -11.44 -8.10 -14.99
CA ASP A 143 -10.34 -8.05 -15.97
C ASP A 143 -10.56 -8.75 -17.31
N GLY A 144 -11.72 -9.36 -17.53
CA GLY A 144 -12.01 -10.01 -18.81
C GLY A 144 -11.87 -9.09 -20.04
N LYS A 145 -11.87 -7.76 -19.84
CA LYS A 145 -11.70 -6.75 -20.89
C LYS A 145 -11.21 -5.42 -20.30
N GLN A 146 -9.92 -5.10 -20.14
CA GLN A 146 -9.64 -3.71 -19.72
C GLN A 146 -8.31 -3.08 -20.14
N SER A 147 -8.46 -1.79 -20.47
CA SER A 147 -7.47 -0.81 -20.91
C SER A 147 -6.47 -0.34 -19.83
N TYR A 148 -5.30 0.05 -20.33
CA TYR A 148 -4.18 0.85 -19.77
C TYR A 148 -4.47 1.75 -18.56
N SER A 149 -5.58 2.50 -18.56
CA SER A 149 -5.93 3.43 -17.46
C SER A 149 -6.16 2.70 -16.12
N VAL A 150 -6.74 1.50 -16.17
CA VAL A 150 -7.07 0.72 -14.97
C VAL A 150 -5.82 0.08 -14.36
N TYR A 151 -4.88 -0.39 -15.18
CA TYR A 151 -3.57 -0.89 -14.71
C TYR A 151 -2.75 0.18 -14.01
N HIS A 152 -2.74 1.41 -14.55
CA HIS A 152 -2.07 2.55 -13.92
C HIS A 152 -2.65 2.82 -12.53
N CYS A 153 -3.98 2.79 -12.40
CA CYS A 153 -4.67 3.02 -11.15
C CYS A 153 -4.36 1.91 -10.13
N ARG A 154 -4.33 0.64 -10.55
CA ARG A 154 -4.06 -0.51 -9.66
C ARG A 154 -2.65 -0.56 -9.09
N LEU A 155 -1.65 -0.25 -9.89
CA LEU A 155 -0.24 -0.23 -9.46
C LEU A 155 0.04 0.87 -8.41
N VAL A 156 -0.80 1.90 -8.39
CA VAL A 156 -0.77 2.99 -7.40
C VAL A 156 -1.70 2.72 -6.20
N LEU A 157 -2.93 2.24 -6.43
CA LEU A 157 -3.91 2.03 -5.36
C LEU A 157 -3.65 0.78 -4.50
N ASN A 158 -3.26 -0.35 -5.10
CA ASN A 158 -3.10 -1.60 -4.35
C ASN A 158 -2.07 -1.47 -3.21
N PRO A 159 -0.88 -0.89 -3.44
CA PRO A 159 0.13 -0.73 -2.39
C PRO A 159 -0.33 0.27 -1.32
N LEU A 160 -1.07 1.32 -1.69
CA LEU A 160 -1.63 2.28 -0.73
C LEU A 160 -2.65 1.61 0.18
N LEU A 161 -3.56 0.82 -0.39
CA LEU A 161 -4.55 0.06 0.37
C LEU A 161 -3.88 -0.98 1.27
N ILE A 162 -2.88 -1.71 0.77
CA ILE A 162 -2.15 -2.70 1.58
C ILE A 162 -1.36 -2.02 2.70
N CYS A 163 -0.64 -0.95 2.40
CA CYS A 163 0.13 -0.22 3.42
C CYS A 163 -0.79 0.38 4.48
N THR A 164 -1.91 0.99 4.09
CA THR A 164 -2.88 1.52 5.05
C THR A 164 -3.48 0.41 5.91
N VAL A 165 -3.98 -0.67 5.31
CA VAL A 165 -4.55 -1.81 6.05
C VAL A 165 -3.52 -2.44 6.96
N ALA A 166 -2.28 -2.60 6.52
CA ALA A 166 -1.17 -3.12 7.33
C ALA A 166 -0.88 -2.23 8.53
N ILE A 167 -0.73 -0.93 8.31
CA ILE A 167 -0.44 0.07 9.35
C ILE A 167 -1.58 0.15 10.37
N PHE A 168 -2.83 0.19 9.90
CA PHE A 168 -4.00 0.30 10.77
C PHE A 168 -4.34 -1.00 11.50
N SER A 169 -4.00 -2.16 10.93
CA SER A 169 -4.16 -3.46 11.59
C SER A 169 -3.37 -3.59 12.88
N VAL A 170 -2.23 -2.90 12.98
CA VAL A 170 -1.33 -3.01 14.13
C VAL A 170 -1.36 -1.71 14.92
N PRO A 171 -1.88 -1.69 16.16
CA PRO A 171 -2.02 -0.45 16.93
C PRO A 171 -0.67 0.24 17.18
N SER A 172 0.42 -0.51 17.32
CA SER A 172 1.78 0.04 17.45
C SER A 172 2.25 0.77 16.19
N TRP A 173 1.97 0.24 15.00
CA TRP A 173 2.34 0.86 13.73
C TRP A 173 1.45 2.05 13.42
N LYS A 174 0.15 1.93 13.71
CA LYS A 174 -0.80 3.05 13.66
C LYS A 174 -0.30 4.22 14.50
N LYS A 175 0.15 3.99 15.74
CA LYS A 175 0.68 5.05 16.61
C LYS A 175 1.92 5.72 16.03
N GLU A 176 2.90 4.95 15.54
CA GLU A 176 4.11 5.50 14.90
C GLU A 176 3.80 6.23 13.59
N PHE A 177 2.88 5.72 12.78
CA PHE A 177 2.46 6.34 11.52
C PHE A 177 1.68 7.64 11.75
N ILE A 178 0.74 7.65 12.69
CA ILE A 178 -0.01 8.87 13.08
C ILE A 178 0.95 9.92 13.66
N ARG A 179 1.98 9.50 14.41
CA ARG A 179 3.02 10.41 14.93
C ARG A 179 3.82 11.08 13.81
N TRP A 180 3.92 10.45 12.65
CA TRP A 180 4.60 11.00 11.48
C TRP A 180 3.75 12.03 10.71
N LEU A 181 2.42 11.93 10.73
CA LEU A 181 1.54 12.85 9.99
C LEU A 181 1.66 14.30 10.55
N PRO A 182 2.05 15.29 9.72
CA PRO A 182 2.29 16.66 10.16
C PRO A 182 1.04 17.35 10.71
N MET A 183 -0.15 17.06 10.15
CA MET A 183 -1.44 17.57 10.65
C MET A 183 -1.74 17.09 12.08
N VAL A 184 -1.45 15.83 12.40
CA VAL A 184 -1.75 15.28 13.74
C VAL A 184 -0.72 15.74 14.77
N ARG A 185 0.52 16.01 14.35
CA ARG A 185 1.53 16.64 15.20
C ARG A 185 1.11 18.04 15.65
N LYS A 186 0.48 18.82 14.76
CA LYS A 186 -0.07 20.15 15.07
C LYS A 186 -1.21 20.06 16.09
N LEU A 187 -2.21 19.22 15.82
CA LEU A 187 -3.36 18.99 16.72
C LEU A 187 -2.94 18.47 18.11
N ARG A 188 -1.97 17.55 18.17
CA ARG A 188 -1.45 17.05 19.47
C ARG A 188 -0.73 18.15 20.24
N ASN A 189 0.08 18.96 19.55
CA ASN A 189 0.80 20.05 20.21
C ASN A 189 -0.17 21.12 20.73
N GLU A 190 -1.24 21.42 19.98
CA GLU A 190 -2.32 22.32 20.43
C GLU A 190 -3.07 21.75 21.65
N HIS A 191 -3.37 20.44 21.67
CA HIS A 191 -4.02 19.81 22.83
C HIS A 191 -3.14 19.80 24.09
N VAL A 192 -1.85 19.48 23.95
CA VAL A 192 -0.89 19.49 25.06
C VAL A 192 -0.67 20.90 25.58
N LEU A 193 -0.59 21.90 24.69
CA LEU A 193 -0.51 23.31 25.09
C LEU A 193 -1.77 23.75 25.86
N ASN A 194 -2.97 23.41 25.35
CA ASN A 194 -4.23 23.74 26.03
C ASN A 194 -4.37 23.06 27.41
N GLN A 195 -3.93 21.80 27.55
CA GLN A 195 -3.95 21.13 28.86
C GLN A 195 -2.99 21.79 29.85
N ASN A 196 -1.79 22.20 29.41
CA ASN A 196 -0.84 22.88 30.29
C ASN A 196 -1.35 24.27 30.70
N VAL A 197 -2.00 25.01 29.80
CA VAL A 197 -2.60 26.32 30.11
C VAL A 197 -3.75 26.18 31.11
N LEU A 198 -4.61 25.18 30.92
CA LEU A 198 -5.74 24.92 31.84
C LEU A 198 -5.24 24.53 33.24
N ASN A 199 -4.26 23.63 33.32
CA ASN A 199 -3.67 23.24 34.61
C ASN A 199 -3.03 24.45 35.33
N HIS A 200 -2.35 25.34 34.59
CA HIS A 200 -1.74 26.53 35.18
C HIS A 200 -2.78 27.52 35.72
N GLU A 201 -3.91 27.70 35.04
CA GLU A 201 -5.02 28.52 35.54
C GLU A 201 -5.63 27.92 36.82
N ASP A 202 -5.79 26.60 36.88
CA ASP A 202 -6.38 25.92 38.03
C ASP A 202 -5.45 25.93 39.24
N GLU A 203 -4.13 25.70 39.05
CA GLU A 203 -3.13 25.88 40.11
C GLU A 203 -3.12 27.32 40.64
N THR A 204 -3.18 28.31 39.74
CA THR A 204 -3.19 29.73 40.12
C THR A 204 -4.40 30.07 40.99
N LYS A 205 -5.60 29.58 40.64
CA LYS A 205 -6.82 29.77 41.45
C LYS A 205 -6.68 29.12 42.82
N GLU A 206 -6.06 27.94 42.91
CA GLU A 206 -5.83 27.24 44.17
C GLU A 206 -4.89 28.03 45.10
N TYR A 207 -3.80 28.61 44.57
CA TYR A 207 -2.91 29.50 45.33
C TYR A 207 -3.64 30.75 45.85
N PHE A 208 -4.46 31.40 45.04
CA PHE A 208 -5.24 32.58 45.47
C PHE A 208 -6.27 32.22 46.55
N GLN A 209 -6.87 31.03 46.46
CA GLN A 209 -7.79 30.51 47.47
C GLN A 209 -7.08 30.26 48.81
N GLN A 210 -5.90 29.64 48.78
CA GLN A 210 -5.07 29.41 49.97
C GLN A 210 -4.63 30.72 50.61
N LEU A 211 -4.20 31.70 49.80
CA LEU A 211 -3.86 33.03 50.29
C LEU A 211 -5.05 33.68 50.98
N LYS A 212 -6.24 33.68 50.35
CA LYS A 212 -7.45 34.26 50.95
C LYS A 212 -7.81 33.61 52.29
N ASN A 213 -7.64 32.30 52.42
CA ASN A 213 -7.92 31.56 53.65
C ASN A 213 -6.88 31.81 54.76
N ALA A 214 -5.66 32.25 54.43
CA ALA A 214 -4.63 32.56 55.40
C ALA A 214 -4.76 33.97 56.02
N TRP A 215 -5.58 34.84 55.43
CA TRP A 215 -5.82 36.22 55.88
C TRP A 215 -7.17 36.40 56.59
N LEU A 216 -7.95 35.33 56.76
CA LEU A 216 -9.18 35.26 57.56
C LEU A 216 -8.91 34.47 58.85
#